data_AF-A0A1N7IR86-F1
#
_entry.id   AF-A0A1N7IR86-F1
#
_cell.length_a   1.000
_cell.length_b   1.000
_cell.length_c   1.000
_cell.angle_alpha   90.00
_cell.angle_beta   90.00
_cell.angle_gamma   90.00
#
_symmetry.space_group_name_H-M   'P 1'
#
loop_
_entity.id
_entity.type
_entity.pdbx_description
1 polymer ?
#
loop_
_entity_poly.entity_id
_entity_poly.type
_entity_poly.pdbx_seq_one_letter_code
_entity_poly.pdbx_strand_id
1 'polypeptide(L)'
;MKQREKAVVVFSGGQDSTTCTFWALKHYEEVELVTFDYNQRHNEELDVAREIADDLGLKHHVLDMSLISQLAPNALTDESIEVKDGEDGELPSTFVPGRNLLFLSFASILAKQIGARHIVTGVCETDFSGYPDCRDVFIKSMNVTLNLSMDETFVVHTPLMWLDKKETWQLADELDAFEYVRDRTLTCYHGVRGYGCGECPSCRLRQNGLDAYLAERQEEHA
;
A
#
# COMPACT_ATOMS: atom_id res chain seq x y z
N MET A 1 24.76 -1.22 -0.12
CA MET A 1 24.91 -1.43 1.34
C MET A 1 23.69 -0.82 1.98
N LYS A 2 23.00 -1.54 2.88
CA LYS A 2 21.78 -1.04 3.54
C LYS A 2 22.14 0.16 4.43
N GLN A 3 21.21 1.09 4.56
CA GLN A 3 21.31 2.20 5.51
C GLN A 3 21.01 1.65 6.91
N ARG A 4 21.76 2.11 7.91
CA ARG A 4 21.58 1.76 9.34
C ARG A 4 20.33 2.39 9.97
N GLU A 5 19.59 3.17 9.19
CA GLU A 5 18.38 3.85 9.64
C GLU A 5 17.18 2.92 9.51
N LYS A 6 16.19 3.08 10.40
CA LYS A 6 14.98 2.26 10.42
C LYS A 6 13.90 2.83 9.51
N ALA A 7 13.18 1.95 8.83
CA ALA A 7 11.99 2.27 8.05
C ALA A 7 10.72 1.63 8.64
N VAL A 8 9.60 2.36 8.55
CA VAL A 8 8.26 1.80 8.72
C VAL A 8 7.55 1.78 7.36
N VAL A 9 6.93 0.66 7.02
CA VAL A 9 6.17 0.52 5.76
C VAL A 9 4.68 0.54 6.07
N VAL A 10 3.94 1.45 5.42
CA VAL A 10 2.48 1.40 5.39
C VAL A 10 2.06 0.20 4.57
N PHE A 11 1.49 -0.79 5.24
CA PHE A 11 1.38 -2.16 4.75
C PHE A 11 -0.06 -2.67 4.78
N SER A 12 -0.47 -3.35 3.72
CA SER A 12 -1.83 -3.92 3.59
C SER A 12 -1.85 -5.39 3.17
N GLY A 13 -0.71 -5.98 2.82
CA GLY A 13 -0.64 -7.34 2.26
C GLY A 13 -1.02 -7.45 0.78
N GLY A 14 -1.31 -6.33 0.12
CA GLY A 14 -1.50 -6.27 -1.34
C GLY A 14 -0.20 -6.23 -2.12
N GLN A 15 -0.30 -6.32 -3.45
CA GLN A 15 0.85 -6.26 -4.37
C GLN A 15 1.77 -5.07 -4.07
N ASP A 16 1.25 -3.85 -4.16
CA ASP A 16 2.02 -2.61 -4.06
C ASP A 16 2.74 -2.47 -2.71
N SER A 17 2.02 -2.67 -1.60
CA SER A 17 2.59 -2.52 -0.27
C SER A 17 3.60 -3.63 0.06
N THR A 18 3.43 -4.84 -0.49
CA THR A 18 4.41 -5.93 -0.37
C THR A 18 5.67 -5.64 -1.19
N THR A 19 5.53 -5.14 -2.43
CA THR A 19 6.68 -4.69 -3.24
C THR A 19 7.46 -3.58 -2.51
N CYS A 20 6.76 -2.62 -1.90
CA CYS A 20 7.37 -1.59 -1.04
C CYS A 20 8.11 -2.18 0.17
N THR A 21 7.59 -3.25 0.78
CA THR A 21 8.29 -3.97 1.87
C THR A 21 9.59 -4.58 1.39
N PHE A 22 9.59 -5.29 0.25
CA PHE A 22 10.83 -5.84 -0.33
C PHE A 22 11.81 -4.73 -0.74
N TRP A 23 11.31 -3.62 -1.28
CA TRP A 23 12.12 -2.45 -1.57
C TRP A 23 12.78 -1.91 -0.30
N ALA A 24 12.00 -1.72 0.78
CA ALA A 24 12.53 -1.25 2.06
C ALA A 24 13.57 -2.22 2.64
N LEU A 25 13.31 -3.53 2.56
CA LEU A 25 14.24 -4.57 2.99
C LEU A 25 15.58 -4.52 2.25
N LYS A 26 15.63 -4.12 0.98
CA LYS A 26 16.91 -3.95 0.25
C LYS A 26 17.65 -2.67 0.64
N HIS A 27 16.94 -1.66 1.17
CA HIS A 27 17.50 -0.34 1.48
C HIS A 27 17.87 -0.13 2.96
N TYR A 28 17.17 -0.77 3.90
CA TYR A 28 17.26 -0.50 5.34
C TYR A 28 17.59 -1.76 6.16
N GLU A 29 18.41 -1.61 7.20
CA GLU A 29 18.76 -2.69 8.11
C GLU A 29 17.58 -3.11 9.01
N GLU A 30 16.76 -2.15 9.45
CA GLU A 30 15.58 -2.39 10.28
C GLU A 30 14.31 -1.93 9.56
N VAL A 31 13.34 -2.83 9.42
CA VAL A 31 12.03 -2.58 8.80
C VAL A 31 10.94 -3.08 9.73
N GLU A 32 9.94 -2.24 10.01
CA GLU A 32 8.71 -2.61 10.70
C GLU A 32 7.50 -2.28 9.80
N LEU A 33 6.39 -2.97 9.98
CA LEU A 33 5.18 -2.82 9.16
C LEU A 33 4.05 -2.19 9.98
N VAL A 34 3.24 -1.34 9.37
CA VAL A 34 2.02 -0.83 9.98
C VAL A 34 0.82 -1.02 9.06
N THR A 35 -0.22 -1.69 9.56
CA THR A 35 -1.51 -1.85 8.88
C THR A 35 -2.59 -1.09 9.61
N PHE A 36 -3.47 -0.46 8.84
CA PHE A 36 -4.60 0.30 9.33
C PHE A 36 -5.87 -0.52 9.19
N ASP A 37 -6.48 -0.89 10.31
CA ASP A 37 -7.73 -1.64 10.36
C ASP A 37 -8.91 -0.66 10.52
N TYR A 38 -9.68 -0.46 9.47
CA TYR A 38 -10.86 0.39 9.48
C TYR A 38 -12.17 -0.41 9.55
N ASN A 39 -12.14 -1.62 10.12
CA ASN A 39 -13.28 -2.53 10.27
C ASN A 39 -13.94 -2.88 8.93
N GLN A 40 -13.11 -3.05 7.90
CA GLN A 40 -13.56 -3.42 6.56
C GLN A 40 -14.16 -4.83 6.54
N ARG A 41 -15.19 -5.02 5.70
CA ARG A 41 -16.10 -6.20 5.66
C ARG A 41 -15.40 -7.58 5.54
N HIS A 42 -14.12 -7.65 5.19
CA HIS A 42 -13.37 -8.89 5.02
C HIS A 42 -12.07 -8.88 5.86
N ASN A 43 -12.04 -9.68 6.93
CA ASN A 43 -10.86 -9.89 7.80
C ASN A 43 -9.65 -10.50 7.07
N GLU A 44 -9.85 -11.01 5.86
CA GLU A 44 -8.84 -11.73 5.09
C GLU A 44 -7.62 -10.86 4.72
N GLU A 45 -7.80 -9.55 4.51
CA GLU A 45 -6.68 -8.64 4.24
C GLU A 45 -5.72 -8.51 5.44
N LEU A 46 -6.28 -8.43 6.65
CA LEU A 46 -5.48 -8.38 7.87
C LEU A 46 -4.74 -9.69 8.11
N ASP A 47 -5.39 -10.82 7.81
CA ASP A 47 -4.77 -12.14 7.95
C ASP A 47 -3.63 -12.32 6.94
N VAL A 48 -3.82 -11.89 5.68
CA VAL A 48 -2.76 -11.87 4.67
C VAL A 48 -1.60 -10.99 5.12
N ALA A 49 -1.88 -9.79 5.63
CA ALA A 49 -0.84 -8.89 6.11
C ALA A 49 -0.05 -9.50 7.28
N ARG A 50 -0.71 -10.11 8.25
CA ARG A 50 -0.05 -10.81 9.37
C ARG A 50 0.80 -11.98 8.87
N GLU A 51 0.26 -12.83 8.00
CA GLU A 51 1.01 -13.96 7.43
C GLU A 51 2.26 -13.51 6.68
N ILE A 52 2.15 -12.48 5.84
CA ILE A 52 3.32 -11.95 5.11
C ILE A 52 4.34 -11.36 6.08
N ALA A 53 3.89 -10.66 7.13
CA ALA A 53 4.80 -10.12 8.13
C ALA A 53 5.56 -11.24 8.87
N ASP A 54 4.86 -12.30 9.25
CA ASP A 54 5.43 -13.47 9.92
C ASP A 54 6.40 -14.23 9.00
N ASP A 55 6.01 -14.46 7.74
CA ASP A 55 6.84 -15.11 6.71
C ASP A 55 8.16 -14.35 6.49
N LEU A 56 8.12 -13.02 6.56
CA LEU A 56 9.30 -12.15 6.42
C LEU A 56 10.04 -11.87 7.73
N GLY A 57 9.52 -12.35 8.87
CA GLY A 57 10.09 -12.12 10.20
C GLY A 57 10.08 -10.65 10.63
N LEU A 58 9.09 -9.87 10.17
CA LEU A 58 8.97 -8.44 10.42
C LEU A 58 7.99 -8.14 11.54
N LYS A 59 8.35 -7.19 12.40
CA LYS A 59 7.42 -6.70 13.42
C LYS A 59 6.27 -5.94 12.75
N HIS A 60 5.05 -6.33 13.08
CA HIS A 60 3.83 -5.81 12.49
C HIS A 60 2.96 -5.12 13.54
N HIS A 61 2.60 -3.86 13.27
CA HIS A 61 1.68 -3.06 14.08
C HIS A 61 0.34 -2.99 13.36
N VAL A 62 -0.74 -3.32 14.05
CA VAL A 62 -2.10 -3.11 13.54
C VAL A 62 -2.72 -1.98 14.35
N LEU A 63 -3.11 -0.91 13.66
CA LEU A 63 -3.75 0.26 14.26
C LEU A 63 -5.23 0.26 13.90
N ASP A 64 -6.08 0.24 14.93
CA ASP A 64 -7.53 0.40 14.79
C ASP A 64 -7.85 1.85 14.38
N MET A 65 -8.48 1.97 13.23
CA MET A 65 -8.89 3.20 12.56
C MET A 65 -10.41 3.29 12.44
N SER A 66 -11.17 2.49 13.20
CA SER A 66 -12.64 2.52 13.26
C SER A 66 -13.18 3.92 13.56
N LEU A 67 -12.43 4.79 14.23
CA LEU A 67 -12.79 6.20 14.47
C LEU A 67 -13.04 7.00 13.17
N ILE A 68 -12.38 6.63 12.05
CA ILE A 68 -12.59 7.29 10.75
C ILE A 68 -14.06 7.23 10.33
N SER A 69 -14.78 6.18 10.74
CA SER A 69 -16.21 6.02 10.43
C SER A 69 -17.09 7.14 10.96
N GLN A 70 -16.67 7.81 12.02
CA GLN A 70 -17.40 8.96 12.59
C GLN A 70 -17.27 10.22 11.72
N LEU A 71 -16.27 10.29 10.84
CA LEU A 71 -15.98 11.47 10.01
C LEU A 71 -16.68 11.43 8.66
N ALA A 72 -17.00 10.24 8.14
CA ALA A 72 -17.64 10.07 6.84
C ALA A 72 -18.60 8.86 6.87
N PRO A 73 -19.93 9.07 6.72
CA PRO A 73 -20.84 7.98 6.39
C PRO A 73 -20.51 7.53 4.96
N ASN A 74 -20.02 6.31 4.81
CA ASN A 74 -19.73 5.72 3.52
C ASN A 74 -20.04 4.22 3.54
N ALA A 75 -19.98 3.56 2.38
CA ALA A 75 -20.37 2.15 2.28
C ALA A 75 -19.46 1.16 3.06
N LEU A 76 -18.36 1.65 3.65
CA LEU A 76 -17.52 0.86 4.57
C LEU A 76 -18.03 0.89 6.01
N THR A 77 -18.82 1.90 6.37
CA THR A 77 -19.15 2.22 7.76
C THR A 77 -20.65 2.23 8.04
N ASP A 78 -21.46 2.38 6.99
CA ASP A 78 -22.91 2.30 7.03
C ASP A 78 -23.37 1.14 6.13
N GLU A 79 -23.90 0.08 6.74
CA GLU A 79 -24.38 -1.11 6.03
C GLU A 79 -25.60 -0.82 5.12
N SER A 80 -26.27 0.32 5.32
CA SER A 80 -27.39 0.74 4.47
C SER A 80 -26.97 1.35 3.13
N ILE A 81 -25.68 1.68 2.96
CA ILE A 81 -25.13 2.23 1.73
C ILE A 81 -24.59 1.08 0.87
N GLU A 82 -25.13 0.97 -0.35
CA GLU A 82 -24.67 -0.01 -1.33
C GLU A 82 -23.24 0.33 -1.78
N VAL A 83 -22.34 -0.66 -1.77
CA VAL A 83 -20.98 -0.50 -2.29
C VAL A 83 -21.06 -0.40 -3.81
N LYS A 84 -20.95 0.82 -4.31
CA LYS A 84 -20.80 1.15 -5.72
C LYS A 84 -19.37 1.60 -6.01
N ASP A 85 -18.82 1.05 -7.08
CA ASP A 85 -17.62 1.58 -7.73
C ASP A 85 -17.93 2.96 -8.32
N GLY A 86 -16.90 3.78 -8.48
CA GLY A 86 -17.01 5.04 -9.21
C GLY A 86 -17.11 4.77 -10.71
N GLU A 87 -18.06 5.43 -11.39
CA GLU A 87 -18.17 5.42 -12.85
C GLU A 87 -17.60 6.74 -13.41
N ASP A 88 -17.00 6.70 -14.61
CA ASP A 88 -16.56 7.89 -15.36
C ASP A 88 -15.69 8.92 -14.58
N GLY A 89 -14.82 8.43 -13.70
CA GLY A 89 -13.92 9.27 -12.90
C GLY A 89 -14.52 9.80 -11.60
N GLU A 90 -15.73 9.37 -11.25
CA GLU A 90 -16.26 9.54 -9.90
C GLU A 90 -15.54 8.63 -8.90
N LEU A 91 -15.54 9.04 -7.64
CA LEU A 91 -14.94 8.27 -6.55
C LEU A 91 -15.95 7.22 -6.06
N PRO A 92 -15.50 6.01 -5.68
CA PRO A 92 -16.40 4.98 -5.18
C PRO A 92 -17.14 5.43 -3.92
N SER A 93 -18.31 4.86 -3.68
CA SER A 93 -19.14 5.12 -2.47
C SER A 93 -18.46 4.76 -1.14
N THR A 94 -17.31 4.07 -1.19
CA THR A 94 -16.43 3.73 -0.07
C THR A 94 -15.34 4.79 0.18
N PHE A 95 -15.31 5.87 -0.61
CA PHE A 95 -14.31 6.93 -0.52
C PHE A 95 -14.41 7.67 0.82
N VAL A 96 -13.26 7.88 1.46
CA VAL A 96 -13.10 8.81 2.59
C VAL A 96 -12.15 9.90 2.15
N PRO A 97 -12.61 11.17 2.02
CA PRO A 97 -11.73 12.28 1.70
C PRO A 97 -10.58 12.40 2.70
N GLY A 98 -9.34 12.45 2.19
CA GLY A 98 -8.14 12.70 3.02
C GLY A 98 -7.73 11.53 3.91
N ARG A 99 -8.14 10.30 3.60
CA ARG A 99 -7.74 9.11 4.37
C ARG A 99 -6.22 8.93 4.45
N ASN A 100 -5.50 9.19 3.36
CA ASN A 100 -4.04 9.04 3.37
C ASN A 100 -3.34 10.11 4.21
N LEU A 101 -3.97 11.27 4.42
CA LEU A 101 -3.49 12.26 5.40
C LEU A 101 -3.49 11.64 6.80
N LEU A 102 -4.58 10.99 7.19
CA LEU A 102 -4.65 10.31 8.49
C LEU A 102 -3.60 9.20 8.56
N PHE A 103 -3.54 8.31 7.57
CA PHE A 103 -2.58 7.20 7.56
C PHE A 103 -1.13 7.67 7.70
N LEU A 104 -0.71 8.69 6.97
CA LEU A 104 0.64 9.25 7.10
C LEU A 104 0.87 9.92 8.45
N SER A 105 -0.16 10.54 9.03
CA SER A 105 -0.09 11.11 10.39
C SER A 105 0.13 10.01 11.43
N PHE A 106 -0.67 8.94 11.41
CA PHE A 106 -0.51 7.83 12.34
C PHE A 106 0.80 7.05 12.12
N ALA A 107 1.18 6.79 10.86
CA ALA A 107 2.43 6.11 10.53
C ALA A 107 3.65 6.89 11.02
N SER A 108 3.65 8.22 10.91
CA SER A 108 4.76 9.06 11.38
C SER A 108 4.84 9.17 12.90
N ILE A 109 3.70 9.20 13.61
CA ILE A 109 3.67 9.13 15.07
C ILE A 109 4.25 7.78 15.52
N LEU A 110 3.85 6.68 14.89
CA LEU A 110 4.44 5.37 15.15
C LEU A 110 5.95 5.37 14.83
N ALA A 111 6.35 5.93 13.69
CA ALA A 111 7.74 6.05 13.29
C ALA A 111 8.59 6.72 14.38
N LYS A 112 8.11 7.82 14.95
CA LYS A 112 8.75 8.50 16.09
C LYS A 112 8.93 7.55 17.29
N GLN A 113 7.90 6.79 17.65
CA GLN A 113 7.93 5.89 18.82
C GLN A 113 8.91 4.73 18.65
N ILE A 114 9.05 4.21 17.42
CA ILE A 114 9.93 3.06 17.14
C ILE A 114 11.34 3.46 16.67
N GLY A 115 11.60 4.78 16.56
CA GLY A 115 12.87 5.32 16.09
C GLY A 115 13.09 5.17 14.58
N ALA A 116 12.02 5.10 13.78
CA ALA A 116 12.09 5.06 12.33
C ALA A 116 12.14 6.47 11.74
N ARG A 117 13.17 6.74 10.93
CA ARG A 117 13.29 8.00 10.17
C ARG A 117 12.53 7.92 8.85
N HIS A 118 12.45 6.71 8.26
CA HIS A 118 11.90 6.52 6.94
C HIS A 118 10.48 5.96 7.02
N ILE A 119 9.57 6.53 6.23
CA ILE A 119 8.20 6.07 6.10
C ILE A 119 8.01 5.69 4.64
N VAL A 120 7.69 4.43 4.35
CA VAL A 120 7.49 3.95 2.98
C VAL A 120 6.01 3.71 2.77
N THR A 121 5.45 4.21 1.67
CA THR A 121 4.05 3.99 1.31
C THR A 121 3.91 3.66 -0.17
N GLY A 122 2.97 2.78 -0.50
CA GLY A 122 2.72 2.30 -1.85
C GLY A 122 1.75 3.15 -2.66
N VAL A 123 1.44 4.39 -2.24
CA VAL A 123 0.60 5.29 -3.04
C VAL A 123 1.30 5.62 -4.36
N CYS A 124 0.51 5.67 -5.44
CA CYS A 124 0.96 5.99 -6.79
C CYS A 124 0.02 6.99 -7.46
N GLU A 125 0.55 7.71 -8.46
CA GLU A 125 -0.20 8.70 -9.25
C GLU A 125 -0.47 8.22 -10.69
N THR A 126 0.17 7.15 -11.14
CA THR A 126 0.04 6.56 -12.49
C THR A 126 -1.28 5.83 -12.70
N ASP A 127 -1.75 5.07 -11.71
CA ASP A 127 -3.03 4.35 -11.72
C ASP A 127 -4.19 5.25 -11.23
N PHE A 128 -4.13 6.56 -11.55
CA PHE A 128 -4.95 7.61 -10.93
C PHE A 128 -6.44 7.34 -10.99
N SER A 129 -7.01 7.04 -9.83
CA SER A 129 -8.45 6.89 -9.59
C SER A 129 -9.12 8.19 -9.13
N GLY A 130 -8.44 9.36 -9.24
CA GLY A 130 -9.00 10.64 -8.82
C GLY A 130 -8.57 11.14 -7.43
N TYR A 131 -7.74 10.38 -6.70
CA TYR A 131 -7.45 10.63 -5.28
C TYR A 131 -6.39 11.74 -5.09
N PRO A 132 -6.77 12.94 -4.61
CA PRO A 132 -5.82 14.05 -4.49
C PRO A 132 -4.73 13.81 -3.44
N ASP A 133 -4.99 12.92 -2.48
CA ASP A 133 -4.12 12.52 -1.36
C ASP A 133 -3.20 11.32 -1.70
N CYS A 134 -3.11 10.93 -2.98
CA CYS A 134 -2.10 10.00 -3.48
C CYS A 134 -0.98 10.69 -4.30
N ARG A 135 -1.15 11.96 -4.67
CA ARG A 135 -0.25 12.68 -5.58
C ARG A 135 1.07 13.05 -4.92
N ASP A 136 2.14 13.12 -5.71
CA ASP A 136 3.48 13.49 -5.25
C ASP A 136 3.50 14.85 -4.53
N VAL A 137 2.77 15.84 -5.07
CA VAL A 137 2.67 17.18 -4.46
C VAL A 137 2.07 17.14 -3.06
N PHE A 138 1.10 16.26 -2.82
CA PHE A 138 0.51 16.07 -1.51
C PHE A 138 1.51 15.39 -0.57
N ILE A 139 2.15 14.31 -1.01
CA ILE A 139 3.11 13.55 -0.20
C ILE A 139 4.28 14.43 0.25
N LYS A 140 4.82 15.26 -0.64
CA LYS A 140 5.89 16.23 -0.32
C LYS A 140 5.44 17.27 0.70
N SER A 141 4.25 17.85 0.50
CA SER A 141 3.67 18.81 1.45
C SER A 141 3.46 18.15 2.83
N MET A 142 2.91 16.93 2.83
CA MET A 142 2.66 16.17 4.05
C MET A 142 3.96 15.85 4.79
N ASN A 143 5.03 15.44 4.11
CA ASN A 143 6.32 15.20 4.76
C ASN A 143 6.83 16.45 5.50
N VAL A 144 6.67 17.65 4.92
CA VAL A 144 7.04 18.90 5.60
C VAL A 144 6.17 19.11 6.84
N THR A 145 4.85 18.94 6.72
CA THR A 145 3.92 19.06 7.85
C THR A 145 4.28 18.10 8.98
N LEU A 146 4.58 16.83 8.67
CA LEU A 146 4.95 15.82 9.65
C LEU A 146 6.21 16.20 10.43
N ASN A 147 7.25 16.66 9.72
CA ASN A 147 8.51 17.10 10.33
C ASN A 147 8.30 18.30 11.26
N LEU A 148 7.55 19.31 10.82
CA LEU A 148 7.24 20.49 11.63
C LEU A 148 6.39 20.15 12.87
N SER A 149 5.48 19.17 12.75
CA SER A 149 4.57 18.81 13.83
C SER A 149 5.25 18.12 15.02
N MET A 150 6.40 17.49 14.79
CA MET A 150 7.06 16.62 15.77
C MET A 150 8.53 16.96 16.03
N ASP A 151 9.05 18.03 15.40
CA ASP A 151 10.46 18.43 15.39
C ASP A 151 11.37 17.27 14.97
N GLU A 152 11.08 16.71 13.80
CA GLU A 152 11.73 15.51 13.25
C GLU A 152 12.25 15.72 11.83
N THR A 153 13.04 14.76 11.35
CA THR A 153 13.61 14.74 9.99
C THR A 153 13.21 13.50 9.20
N PHE A 154 11.92 13.16 9.26
CA PHE A 154 11.34 12.06 8.51
C PHE A 154 11.54 12.24 7.01
N VAL A 155 11.66 11.11 6.32
CA VAL A 155 11.65 11.02 4.85
C VAL A 155 10.53 10.07 4.44
N VAL A 156 9.54 10.60 3.72
CA VAL A 156 8.47 9.80 3.15
C VAL A 156 8.87 9.34 1.76
N HIS A 157 8.87 8.03 1.53
CA HIS A 157 9.21 7.40 0.27
C HIS A 157 7.97 6.83 -0.40
N THR A 158 7.88 7.06 -1.69
CA THR A 158 6.84 6.52 -2.58
C THR A 158 7.49 5.83 -3.77
N PRO A 159 8.07 4.62 -3.59
CA PRO A 159 8.83 3.94 -4.63
C PRO A 159 8.03 3.68 -5.91
N LEU A 160 6.70 3.59 -5.78
CA LEU A 160 5.78 3.28 -6.87
C LEU A 160 5.13 4.54 -7.49
N MET A 161 5.49 5.75 -7.04
CA MET A 161 4.79 6.99 -7.43
C MET A 161 4.60 7.14 -8.94
N TRP A 162 5.64 6.76 -9.68
CA TRP A 162 5.75 6.94 -11.13
C TRP A 162 5.76 5.62 -11.90
N LEU A 163 5.43 4.50 -11.25
CA LEU A 163 5.43 3.18 -11.87
C LEU A 163 4.02 2.76 -12.21
N ASP A 164 3.80 2.27 -13.42
CA ASP A 164 2.56 1.55 -13.74
C ASP A 164 2.57 0.12 -13.14
N LYS A 165 1.50 -0.66 -13.38
CA LYS A 165 1.44 -2.05 -12.88
C LYS A 165 2.46 -2.98 -13.51
N LYS A 166 2.86 -2.76 -14.77
CA LYS A 166 3.91 -3.56 -15.42
C LYS A 166 5.25 -3.29 -14.73
N GLU A 167 5.59 -2.02 -14.55
CA GLU A 167 6.81 -1.59 -13.88
C GLU A 167 6.84 -1.98 -12.40
N THR A 168 5.67 -2.05 -11.74
CA THR A 168 5.57 -2.60 -10.37
C THR A 168 5.90 -4.10 -10.31
N TRP A 169 5.50 -4.88 -11.33
CA TRP A 169 5.91 -6.28 -11.44
C TRP A 169 7.40 -6.43 -11.74
N GLN A 170 7.92 -5.60 -12.65
CA GLN A 170 9.35 -5.55 -12.92
C GLN A 170 10.14 -5.24 -11.65
N LEU A 171 9.73 -4.24 -10.88
CA LEU A 171 10.38 -3.91 -9.60
C LEU A 171 10.33 -5.09 -8.63
N ALA A 172 9.22 -5.82 -8.54
CA ALA A 172 9.15 -7.02 -7.71
C ALA A 172 10.15 -8.10 -8.16
N ASP A 173 10.39 -8.25 -9.47
CA ASP A 173 11.39 -9.18 -10.01
C ASP A 173 12.83 -8.72 -9.72
N GLU A 174 13.13 -7.44 -9.93
CA GLU A 174 14.43 -6.84 -9.58
C GLU A 174 14.78 -6.96 -8.08
N LEU A 175 13.76 -7.09 -7.23
CA LEU A 175 13.90 -7.29 -5.79
C LEU A 175 14.02 -8.77 -5.37
N ASP A 176 14.04 -9.71 -6.33
CA ASP A 176 13.98 -11.16 -6.12
C ASP A 176 12.69 -11.61 -5.40
N ALA A 177 11.59 -10.88 -5.59
CA ALA A 177 10.34 -11.07 -4.87
C ALA A 177 9.14 -11.41 -5.78
N PHE A 178 9.36 -11.59 -7.09
CA PHE A 178 8.30 -11.76 -8.08
C PHE A 178 7.31 -12.88 -7.73
N GLU A 179 7.80 -14.09 -7.48
CA GLU A 179 6.94 -15.25 -7.16
C GLU A 179 6.20 -15.05 -5.82
N TYR A 180 6.90 -14.49 -4.83
CA TYR A 180 6.31 -14.20 -3.52
C TYR A 180 5.17 -13.18 -3.64
N VAL A 181 5.42 -12.06 -4.33
CA VAL A 181 4.41 -11.02 -4.57
C VAL A 181 3.25 -11.61 -5.38
N ARG A 182 3.53 -12.48 -6.36
CA ARG A 182 2.49 -13.10 -7.17
C ARG A 182 1.59 -14.02 -6.39
N ASP A 183 2.15 -14.85 -5.52
CA ASP A 183 1.41 -15.99 -4.96
C ASP A 183 0.91 -15.74 -3.53
N ARG A 184 1.54 -14.83 -2.78
CA ARG A 184 1.24 -14.60 -1.35
C ARG A 184 0.36 -13.38 -1.06
N THR A 185 0.25 -12.42 -1.99
CA THR A 185 -0.46 -11.15 -1.76
C THR A 185 -1.95 -11.22 -2.07
N LEU A 186 -2.73 -10.31 -1.47
CA LEU A 186 -4.16 -10.15 -1.72
C LEU A 186 -4.45 -8.77 -2.32
N THR A 187 -4.85 -8.76 -3.60
CA THR A 187 -5.29 -7.56 -4.32
C THR A 187 -6.78 -7.62 -4.66
N CYS A 188 -7.38 -8.82 -4.63
CA CYS A 188 -8.76 -9.06 -5.04
C CYS A 188 -9.75 -8.48 -4.03
N TYR A 189 -10.71 -7.67 -4.50
CA TYR A 189 -11.83 -7.18 -3.68
C TYR A 189 -12.75 -8.28 -3.14
N HIS A 190 -12.66 -9.51 -3.67
CA HIS A 190 -13.43 -10.66 -3.20
C HIS A 190 -12.61 -11.62 -2.32
N GLY A 191 -11.44 -11.19 -1.81
CA GLY A 191 -10.65 -12.00 -0.87
C GLY A 191 -9.79 -13.12 -1.49
N VAL A 192 -9.84 -13.29 -2.81
CA VAL A 192 -9.07 -14.34 -3.50
C VAL A 192 -7.59 -13.93 -3.60
N ARG A 193 -6.69 -14.69 -2.96
CA ARG A 193 -5.24 -14.45 -2.97
C ARG A 193 -4.61 -14.75 -4.33
N GLY A 194 -3.40 -14.22 -4.52
CA GLY A 194 -2.56 -14.49 -5.67
C GLY A 194 -3.14 -13.91 -6.96
N TYR A 195 -3.49 -14.77 -7.93
CA TYR A 195 -4.13 -14.38 -9.20
C TYR A 195 -5.50 -13.71 -9.00
N GLY A 196 -6.15 -13.95 -7.86
CA GLY A 196 -7.45 -13.36 -7.56
C GLY A 196 -8.60 -13.96 -8.38
N CYS A 197 -9.76 -13.29 -8.36
CA CYS A 197 -10.98 -13.79 -9.02
C CYS A 197 -10.99 -13.61 -10.54
N GLY A 198 -10.11 -12.76 -11.09
CA GLY A 198 -10.08 -12.42 -12.52
C GLY A 198 -11.20 -11.49 -13.01
N GLU A 199 -12.21 -11.23 -12.19
CA GLU A 199 -13.42 -10.50 -12.62
C GLU A 199 -13.48 -9.06 -12.11
N CYS A 200 -12.95 -8.77 -10.91
CA CYS A 200 -13.02 -7.43 -10.31
C CYS A 200 -11.99 -6.46 -10.92
N PRO A 201 -12.23 -5.14 -10.85
CA PRO A 201 -11.34 -4.14 -11.46
C PRO A 201 -9.89 -4.26 -11.00
N SER A 202 -9.68 -4.49 -9.70
CA SER A 202 -8.36 -4.66 -9.09
C SER A 202 -7.60 -5.87 -9.66
N CYS A 203 -8.28 -7.01 -9.83
CA CYS A 203 -7.69 -8.20 -10.45
C CYS A 203 -7.35 -7.98 -11.92
N ARG A 204 -8.22 -7.32 -12.69
CA ARG A 204 -7.97 -7.03 -14.11
C ARG A 204 -6.76 -6.11 -14.28
N LEU A 205 -6.66 -5.05 -13.48
CA LEU A 205 -5.52 -4.14 -13.49
C LEU A 205 -4.21 -4.87 -13.17
N ARG A 206 -4.20 -5.68 -12.11
CA ARG A 206 -3.05 -6.49 -11.71
C ARG A 206 -2.64 -7.50 -12.78
N GLN A 207 -3.60 -8.19 -13.39
CA GLN A 207 -3.35 -9.20 -14.44
C GLN A 207 -2.84 -8.55 -15.73
N ASN A 208 -3.42 -7.43 -16.16
CA ASN A 208 -2.94 -6.71 -17.35
C ASN A 208 -1.47 -6.29 -17.20
N GLY A 209 -1.09 -5.79 -16.02
CA GLY A 209 0.32 -5.46 -15.73
C GLY A 209 1.22 -6.71 -15.74
N LEU A 210 0.73 -7.84 -15.21
CA LEU A 210 1.47 -9.10 -15.19
C LEU A 210 1.72 -9.63 -16.60
N ASP A 211 0.68 -9.64 -17.44
CA ASP A 211 0.75 -10.13 -18.82
C ASP A 211 1.69 -9.27 -19.66
N ALA A 212 1.61 -7.94 -19.52
CA ALA A 212 2.51 -7.02 -20.18
C ALA A 212 3.98 -7.25 -19.78
N TYR A 213 4.24 -7.50 -18.50
CA TYR A 213 5.60 -7.75 -18.01
C TYR A 213 6.15 -9.09 -18.49
N LEU A 214 5.33 -10.15 -18.46
CA LEU A 214 5.75 -11.49 -18.90
C LEU A 214 6.02 -11.55 -20.40
N ALA A 215 5.29 -10.76 -21.22
CA ALA A 215 5.56 -10.66 -22.65
C ALA A 215 6.96 -10.07 -22.91
N GLU A 216 7.32 -8.99 -22.23
CA GLU A 216 8.64 -8.34 -22.33
C GLU A 216 9.76 -9.27 -21.83
N ARG A 217 9.55 -9.93 -20.69
CA ARG A 217 10.55 -10.85 -20.11
C ARG A 217 10.82 -12.08 -21.00
N GLN A 218 9.84 -12.54 -21.77
CA GLN A 218 10.04 -13.64 -22.73
C GLN A 218 10.89 -13.22 -23.93
N GLU A 219 10.81 -11.95 -24.36
CA GLU A 219 11.64 -11.42 -25.46
C GLU A 219 13.11 -11.25 -25.05
N GLU A 220 13.40 -10.92 -23.79
CA GLU A 220 14.78 -10.79 -23.30
C GLU A 220 15.52 -12.13 -23.13
N HIS A 221 14.78 -13.23 -23.04
CA HIS A 221 15.31 -14.59 -22.88
C HIS A 221 15.24 -15.44 -24.17
N ALA A 222 14.74 -14.88 -25.27
CA ALA A 222 14.67 -15.51 -26.60
C ALA A 222 15.90 -15.19 -27.46
#